data_AF-A0AA44ZSF2-F1
#
_entry.id   AF-A0AA44ZSF2-F1
#
_cell.length_a   1.000
_cell.length_b   1.000
_cell.length_c   1.000
_cell.angle_alpha   90.00
_cell.angle_beta   90.00
_cell.angle_gamma   90.00
#
_symmetry.space_group_name_H-M   'P 1'
#
loop_
_entity.id
_entity.type
_entity.pdbx_description
1 polymer ?
#
loop_
_entity_poly.entity_id
_entity_poly.type
_entity_poly.pdbx_seq_one_letter_code
_entity_poly.pdbx_strand_id
1 'polypeptide(L)'
;MRETATEPHERSGPSVRAEDDDTGDSPVLGHKAEKISAEVLFHIRDAAPEGELVRAVFRANSMRPLANFVAITNVRIVVGDTTDQGRKYLKRHVLVDDIAEYNLRKYPGSTPRLRVLTKTGEDVFLTQMLHRQDDEAVNAALSRLMARPGPAEVIAAARRRGLTPGTGSAATPPRVALVHDDARRLLSSAAAAAEAGDITHEEGFLRDVMNLAGRAPLLSRTEVRQWLRQQIDRDHGKGLIRRGATLLGTIEATRGEGVTVFSDRILHGIRVHRMDPFVSAAVQLDGNVMVSHRPTLTRMMVGSVLPGTALIPGLAFQKKQEHDNRTATVTISHPEWSVDIAINPDQLASPRSIAGRINATADQLQRQEAIPTTDIGANTESDRISKLERIAALLAQGLITQEQASTLRDDVMR
;
A
#
# COMPACT_ATOMS: atom_id res chain seq x y z
N MET A 1 37.05 43.11 -71.22
CA MET A 1 37.79 43.50 -70.00
C MET A 1 36.76 43.64 -68.88
N ARG A 2 36.95 42.86 -67.80
CA ARG A 2 36.24 42.88 -66.49
C ARG A 2 34.78 42.37 -66.54
N GLU A 3 34.48 41.13 -66.14
CA GLU A 3 34.42 40.56 -64.78
C GLU A 3 33.60 41.38 -63.78
N THR A 4 32.53 40.75 -63.29
CA THR A 4 31.98 40.67 -61.91
C THR A 4 30.45 40.68 -61.99
N ALA A 5 29.68 40.00 -61.16
CA ALA A 5 29.84 38.82 -60.31
C ALA A 5 28.42 38.54 -59.83
N THR A 6 28.03 37.28 -59.84
CA THR A 6 26.69 36.81 -59.47
C THR A 6 26.58 36.77 -57.94
N GLU A 7 25.69 37.56 -57.33
CA GLU A 7 25.28 37.37 -55.93
C GLU A 7 23.87 36.77 -55.86
N PRO A 8 23.67 35.65 -55.15
CA PRO A 8 22.34 35.12 -54.86
C PRO A 8 21.77 35.77 -53.59
N HIS A 9 20.49 36.13 -53.67
CA HIS A 9 19.66 36.54 -52.54
C HIS A 9 19.66 35.49 -51.41
N GLU A 10 20.35 35.79 -50.30
CA GLU A 10 20.08 35.18 -49.01
C GLU A 10 18.68 35.59 -48.53
N ARG A 11 17.74 34.64 -48.58
CA ARG A 11 16.51 34.74 -47.80
C ARG A 11 16.85 34.50 -46.34
N SER A 12 16.82 35.55 -45.53
CA SER A 12 16.78 35.45 -44.07
C SER A 12 15.61 34.56 -43.66
N GLY A 13 15.92 33.32 -43.28
CA GLY A 13 15.01 32.46 -42.54
C GLY A 13 14.81 32.98 -41.12
N PRO A 14 13.67 32.69 -40.48
CA PRO A 14 13.47 33.07 -39.09
C PRO A 14 14.50 32.36 -38.21
N SER A 15 15.31 33.17 -37.54
CA SER A 15 16.18 32.78 -36.43
C SER A 15 15.32 32.13 -35.35
N VAL A 16 15.33 30.79 -35.31
CA VAL A 16 14.85 30.03 -34.16
C VAL A 16 15.92 30.19 -33.09
N ARG A 17 15.73 31.19 -32.23
CA ARG A 17 16.40 31.23 -30.93
C ARG A 17 15.98 29.98 -30.18
N ALA A 18 16.96 29.14 -29.84
CA ALA A 18 16.83 28.10 -28.84
C ALA A 18 16.60 28.80 -27.50
N GLU A 19 15.35 29.06 -27.17
CA GLU A 19 14.93 29.35 -25.81
C GLU A 19 14.93 28.02 -25.05
N ASP A 20 16.02 27.81 -24.31
CA ASP A 20 16.14 26.85 -23.20
C ASP A 20 15.17 27.25 -22.09
N ASP A 21 13.87 27.05 -22.32
CA ASP A 21 12.85 27.14 -21.28
C ASP A 21 12.52 25.73 -20.77
N ASP A 22 13.43 25.20 -19.94
CA ASP A 22 13.34 23.89 -19.27
C ASP A 22 12.38 23.94 -18.05
N THR A 23 11.22 24.59 -18.23
CA THR A 23 10.12 24.66 -17.26
C THR A 23 8.94 23.73 -17.62
N GLY A 24 9.03 23.02 -18.74
CA GLY A 24 8.01 22.08 -19.20
C GLY A 24 8.07 20.71 -18.53
N ASP A 25 7.64 20.61 -17.26
CA ASP A 25 7.49 19.33 -16.54
C ASP A 25 6.30 18.47 -17.08
N SER A 26 5.60 19.00 -18.09
CA SER A 26 4.47 18.35 -18.73
C SER A 26 4.92 17.49 -19.92
N PRO A 27 4.43 16.25 -20.04
CA PRO A 27 4.76 15.37 -21.16
C PRO A 27 4.21 15.93 -22.48
N VAL A 28 4.98 15.77 -23.56
CA VAL A 28 4.51 16.04 -24.92
C VAL A 28 3.39 15.06 -25.26
N LEU A 29 2.20 15.57 -25.56
CA LEU A 29 1.06 14.74 -25.93
C LEU A 29 0.91 14.74 -27.45
N GLY A 30 0.98 13.54 -28.05
CA GLY A 30 0.65 13.33 -29.44
C GLY A 30 -0.81 13.66 -29.76
N HIS A 31 -1.13 13.71 -31.04
CA HIS A 31 -2.46 13.99 -31.54
C HIS A 31 -3.49 13.02 -30.94
N LYS A 32 -4.52 13.58 -30.29
CA LYS A 32 -5.57 12.84 -29.56
C LYS A 32 -5.06 11.97 -28.40
N ALA A 33 -3.79 12.06 -28.01
CA ALA A 33 -3.26 11.37 -26.84
C ALA A 33 -3.81 11.94 -25.53
N GLU A 34 -4.27 13.20 -25.51
CA GLU A 34 -4.91 13.84 -24.35
C GLU A 34 -6.00 12.95 -23.71
N LYS A 35 -6.84 12.30 -24.54
CA LYS A 35 -7.94 11.43 -24.09
C LYS A 35 -7.49 10.21 -23.29
N ILE A 36 -6.25 9.76 -23.45
CA ILE A 36 -5.68 8.60 -22.75
C ILE A 36 -4.54 9.00 -21.81
N SER A 37 -4.07 10.24 -21.91
CA SER A 37 -2.86 10.71 -21.24
C SER A 37 -2.94 10.55 -19.73
N ALA A 38 -4.06 10.94 -19.10
CA ALA A 38 -4.25 10.81 -17.66
C ALA A 38 -4.10 9.36 -17.18
N GLU A 39 -4.71 8.40 -17.90
CA GLU A 39 -4.65 6.97 -17.58
C GLU A 39 -3.25 6.39 -17.84
N VAL A 40 -2.63 6.74 -18.97
CA VAL A 40 -1.26 6.29 -19.31
C VAL A 40 -0.24 6.80 -18.29
N LEU A 41 -0.29 8.09 -17.97
CA LEU A 41 0.62 8.71 -17.00
C LEU A 41 0.43 8.10 -15.62
N PHE A 42 -0.80 7.84 -15.22
CA PHE A 42 -1.12 7.16 -13.97
C PHE A 42 -0.43 5.78 -13.89
N HIS A 43 -0.62 4.91 -14.89
CA HIS A 43 -0.08 3.55 -14.85
C HIS A 43 1.44 3.51 -14.96
N ILE A 44 2.05 4.43 -15.72
CA ILE A 44 3.50 4.51 -15.79
C ILE A 44 4.07 5.01 -14.46
N ARG A 45 3.46 6.02 -13.81
CA ARG A 45 3.91 6.54 -12.51
C ARG A 45 3.86 5.49 -11.39
N ASP A 46 2.86 4.62 -11.39
CA ASP A 46 2.74 3.49 -10.43
C ASP A 46 3.86 2.46 -10.65
N ALA A 47 4.21 2.18 -11.91
CA ALA A 47 5.27 1.22 -12.26
C ALA A 47 6.70 1.83 -12.27
N ALA A 48 6.82 3.16 -12.27
CA ALA A 48 8.07 3.90 -12.39
C ALA A 48 8.83 3.98 -11.04
N PRO A 49 10.16 3.76 -11.02
CA PRO A 49 10.97 4.16 -9.88
C PRO A 49 10.93 5.68 -9.70
N GLU A 50 11.33 6.13 -8.52
CA GLU A 50 11.46 7.56 -8.25
C GLU A 50 12.49 8.20 -9.21
N GLY A 51 12.15 9.37 -9.75
CA GLY A 51 12.96 10.07 -10.75
C GLY A 51 12.73 9.64 -12.22
N GLU A 52 11.93 8.61 -12.50
CA GLU A 52 11.48 8.33 -13.87
C GLU A 52 10.32 9.27 -14.24
N LEU A 53 10.53 10.07 -15.29
CA LEU A 53 9.59 11.08 -15.79
C LEU A 53 9.10 10.70 -17.18
N VAL A 54 7.78 10.75 -17.38
CA VAL A 54 7.19 10.59 -18.71
C VAL A 54 7.42 11.87 -19.51
N ARG A 55 8.09 11.76 -20.66
CA ARG A 55 8.43 12.88 -21.53
C ARG A 55 7.48 13.02 -22.71
N ALA A 56 6.90 11.92 -23.19
CA ALA A 56 5.91 11.96 -24.25
C ALA A 56 4.94 10.78 -24.22
N VAL A 57 3.71 11.00 -24.71
CA VAL A 57 2.67 9.97 -24.87
C VAL A 57 2.00 10.11 -26.22
N PHE A 58 1.90 9.01 -26.97
CA PHE A 58 1.32 8.96 -28.31
C PHE A 58 0.27 7.87 -28.40
N ARG A 59 -0.77 8.12 -29.21
CA ARG A 59 -1.71 7.07 -29.61
C ARG A 59 -1.10 6.21 -30.69
N ALA A 60 -1.22 4.91 -30.50
CA ALA A 60 -0.60 3.97 -31.37
C ALA A 60 -1.47 2.73 -31.55
N ASN A 61 -1.12 1.86 -32.48
CA ASN A 61 -1.73 0.58 -32.68
C ASN A 61 -0.62 -0.43 -32.93
N SER A 62 -0.61 -1.50 -32.14
CA SER A 62 0.25 -2.66 -32.35
C SER A 62 -0.62 -3.91 -32.34
N MET A 63 -0.36 -4.83 -33.26
CA MET A 63 -1.07 -6.10 -33.32
C MET A 63 -0.44 -7.16 -32.41
N ARG A 64 0.86 -7.04 -32.06
CA ARG A 64 1.59 -8.01 -31.23
C ARG A 64 2.72 -7.33 -30.43
N PRO A 65 2.54 -7.09 -29.11
CA PRO A 65 1.29 -7.23 -28.34
C PRO A 65 0.23 -6.21 -28.79
N LEU A 66 -1.05 -6.49 -28.53
CA LEU A 66 -2.13 -5.51 -28.64
C LEU A 66 -1.80 -4.32 -27.74
N ALA A 67 -1.65 -3.15 -28.34
CA ALA A 67 -1.33 -1.91 -27.64
C ALA A 67 -1.96 -0.72 -28.35
N ASN A 68 -2.48 0.22 -27.56
CA ASN A 68 -3.15 1.42 -28.06
C ASN A 68 -2.36 2.72 -27.77
N PHE A 69 -1.21 2.62 -27.09
CA PHE A 69 -0.33 3.76 -26.81
C PHE A 69 1.16 3.39 -26.82
N VAL A 70 1.98 4.41 -27.06
CA VAL A 70 3.42 4.42 -26.78
C VAL A 70 3.72 5.60 -25.88
N ALA A 71 4.49 5.37 -24.83
CA ALA A 71 5.01 6.42 -23.96
C ALA A 71 6.54 6.36 -23.92
N ILE A 72 7.16 7.53 -23.86
CA ILE A 72 8.60 7.70 -23.79
C ILE A 72 8.89 8.38 -22.46
N THR A 73 9.67 7.71 -21.61
CA THR A 73 10.18 8.29 -20.36
C THR A 73 11.61 8.75 -20.55
N ASN A 74 12.22 9.33 -19.52
CA ASN A 74 13.67 9.58 -19.50
C ASN A 74 14.50 8.28 -19.40
N VAL A 75 13.89 7.12 -19.15
CA VAL A 75 14.61 5.86 -18.87
C VAL A 75 14.29 4.76 -19.89
N ARG A 76 13.10 4.77 -20.49
CA ARG A 76 12.61 3.66 -21.32
C ARG A 76 11.53 4.10 -22.30
N ILE A 77 11.31 3.24 -23.29
CA ILE A 77 10.11 3.28 -24.15
C ILE A 77 9.13 2.25 -23.61
N VAL A 78 7.87 2.63 -23.41
CA VAL A 78 6.81 1.79 -22.86
C VAL A 78 5.66 1.69 -23.85
N VAL A 79 5.13 0.49 -24.02
CA VAL A 79 3.99 0.21 -24.89
C VAL A 79 2.90 -0.48 -24.07
N GLY A 80 1.66 -0.03 -24.21
CA GLY A 80 0.56 -0.52 -23.41
C GLY A 80 -0.81 -0.40 -24.06
N ASP A 81 -1.81 -0.91 -23.36
CA ASP A 81 -3.20 -0.91 -23.80
C ASP A 81 -4.10 -0.40 -22.68
N THR A 82 -4.73 0.75 -22.89
CA THR A 82 -5.72 1.29 -21.95
C THR A 82 -7.09 0.62 -22.05
N THR A 83 -7.33 -0.21 -23.06
CA THR A 83 -8.62 -0.91 -23.24
C THR A 83 -8.62 -2.33 -22.67
N ASP A 84 -7.46 -2.86 -22.28
CA ASP A 84 -7.38 -4.21 -21.73
C ASP A 84 -7.82 -4.26 -20.26
N GLN A 85 -9.09 -4.63 -20.05
CA GLN A 85 -9.67 -4.90 -18.74
C GLN A 85 -9.03 -6.12 -18.03
N GLY A 86 -8.24 -6.93 -18.76
CA GLY A 86 -7.57 -8.16 -18.34
C GLY A 86 -6.31 -7.99 -17.47
N ARG A 87 -6.12 -6.83 -16.83
CA ARG A 87 -5.12 -6.55 -15.77
C ARG A 87 -3.68 -6.28 -16.23
N LYS A 88 -3.38 -6.12 -17.52
CA LYS A 88 -2.02 -5.79 -18.00
C LYS A 88 -2.01 -4.53 -18.89
N TYR A 89 -2.08 -3.36 -18.26
CA TYR A 89 -2.01 -2.06 -18.92
C TYR A 89 -0.67 -1.84 -19.63
N LEU A 90 0.44 -2.11 -18.95
CA LEU A 90 1.78 -2.05 -19.54
C LEU A 90 2.12 -3.41 -20.14
N LYS A 91 2.36 -3.45 -21.45
CA LYS A 91 2.59 -4.70 -22.20
C LYS A 91 4.06 -5.02 -22.34
N ARG A 92 4.84 -4.03 -22.77
CA ARG A 92 6.28 -4.16 -23.05
C ARG A 92 6.99 -2.84 -22.78
N HIS A 93 8.30 -2.94 -22.53
CA HIS A 93 9.20 -1.81 -22.44
C HIS A 93 10.59 -2.20 -22.91
N VAL A 94 11.39 -1.20 -23.24
CA VAL A 94 12.83 -1.34 -23.46
C VAL A 94 13.53 -0.21 -22.72
N LEU A 95 14.50 -0.54 -21.88
CA LEU A 95 15.36 0.44 -21.23
C LEU A 95 16.28 1.09 -22.26
N VAL A 96 16.58 2.37 -22.07
CA VAL A 96 17.41 3.16 -22.99
C VAL A 96 18.79 2.54 -23.22
N ASP A 97 19.37 1.92 -22.19
CA ASP A 97 20.68 1.27 -22.27
C ASP A 97 20.64 -0.11 -22.93
N ASP A 98 19.46 -0.69 -23.15
CA ASP A 98 19.27 -1.94 -23.88
C ASP A 98 18.95 -1.70 -25.38
N ILE A 99 18.65 -0.46 -25.79
CA ILE A 99 18.36 -0.11 -27.18
C ILE A 99 19.65 -0.06 -28.00
N ALA A 100 19.68 -0.82 -29.10
CA ALA A 100 20.74 -0.73 -30.10
C ALA A 100 20.37 0.27 -31.20
N GLU A 101 19.15 0.16 -31.71
CA GLU A 101 18.64 0.99 -32.79
C GLU A 101 17.14 1.18 -32.61
N TYR A 102 16.64 2.36 -32.95
CA TYR A 102 15.23 2.58 -33.20
C TYR A 102 15.05 3.08 -34.64
N ASN A 103 13.95 2.67 -35.28
CA ASN A 103 13.66 3.05 -36.65
C ASN A 103 12.20 3.51 -36.75
N LEU A 104 12.01 4.74 -37.23
CA LEU A 104 10.70 5.30 -37.52
C LEU A 104 10.45 5.22 -39.03
N ARG A 105 9.90 4.09 -39.49
CA ARG A 105 9.66 3.87 -40.92
C ARG A 105 8.47 4.70 -41.39
N LYS A 106 8.72 5.51 -42.42
CA LYS A 106 7.71 6.28 -43.15
C LYS A 106 7.39 5.55 -44.45
N TYR A 107 6.15 5.13 -44.64
CA TYR A 107 5.67 4.74 -45.96
C TYR A 107 4.87 5.90 -46.57
N PRO A 108 4.98 6.14 -47.88
CA PRO A 108 4.13 7.10 -48.56
C PRO A 108 2.65 6.83 -48.26
N GLY A 109 1.92 7.83 -47.76
CA GLY A 109 0.52 7.70 -47.36
C GLY A 109 0.24 6.95 -46.04
N SER A 110 1.25 6.45 -45.33
CA SER A 110 1.02 5.78 -44.02
C SER A 110 1.32 6.69 -42.82
N THR A 111 0.87 6.25 -41.65
CA THR A 111 1.35 6.77 -40.36
C THR A 111 2.71 6.15 -40.01
N PRO A 112 3.53 6.81 -39.18
CA PRO A 112 4.87 6.33 -38.86
C PRO A 112 4.83 5.04 -38.04
N ARG A 113 5.77 4.13 -38.32
CA ARG A 113 5.93 2.87 -37.59
C ARG A 113 7.23 2.86 -36.81
N LEU A 114 7.12 2.76 -35.48
CA LEU A 114 8.24 2.64 -34.58
C LEU A 114 8.62 1.17 -34.43
N ARG A 115 9.87 0.86 -34.74
CA ARG A 115 10.55 -0.41 -34.44
C ARG A 115 11.69 -0.12 -33.48
N VAL A 116 11.82 -0.93 -32.43
CA VAL A 116 12.92 -0.83 -31.45
C VAL A 116 13.65 -2.17 -31.41
N LEU A 117 14.95 -2.14 -31.70
CA LEU A 117 15.86 -3.28 -31.67
C LEU A 117 16.74 -3.18 -30.42
N THR A 118 16.87 -4.28 -29.67
CA THR A 118 17.79 -4.34 -28.53
C THR A 118 19.23 -4.64 -28.96
N LYS A 119 20.18 -4.44 -28.05
CA LYS A 119 21.59 -4.86 -28.19
C LYS A 119 21.76 -6.37 -28.36
N THR A 120 20.77 -7.17 -27.97
CA THR A 120 20.73 -8.61 -28.21
C THR A 120 20.21 -8.97 -29.61
N GLY A 121 19.79 -7.99 -30.41
CA GLY A 121 19.22 -8.19 -31.74
C GLY A 121 17.74 -8.58 -31.74
N GLU A 122 17.03 -8.43 -30.62
CA GLU A 122 15.60 -8.73 -30.51
C GLU A 122 14.73 -7.54 -30.94
N ASP A 123 13.69 -7.82 -31.72
CA ASP A 123 12.63 -6.86 -32.03
C ASP A 123 11.60 -6.83 -30.89
N VAL A 124 11.65 -5.79 -30.05
CA VAL A 124 10.82 -5.78 -28.83
C VAL A 124 9.38 -5.35 -29.12
N PHE A 125 9.16 -4.41 -30.03
CA PHE A 125 7.82 -4.13 -30.55
C PHE A 125 7.89 -3.37 -31.87
N LEU A 126 6.86 -3.60 -32.70
CA LEU A 126 6.56 -2.84 -33.90
C LEU A 126 5.21 -2.16 -33.71
N THR A 127 5.21 -0.85 -33.54
CA THR A 127 4.00 -0.09 -33.22
C THR A 127 3.77 1.02 -34.24
N GLN A 128 2.57 1.09 -34.79
CA GLN A 128 2.17 2.10 -35.75
C GLN A 128 1.49 3.26 -35.04
N MET A 129 1.96 4.49 -35.20
CA MET A 129 1.27 5.66 -34.64
C MET A 129 -0.09 5.82 -35.31
N LEU A 130 -1.07 6.36 -34.58
CA LEU A 130 -2.43 6.53 -35.11
C LEU A 130 -2.54 7.75 -36.04
N HIS A 131 -1.64 8.72 -35.88
CA HIS A 131 -1.67 10.00 -36.58
C HIS A 131 -0.33 10.32 -37.21
N ARG A 132 -0.37 10.88 -38.43
CA ARG A 132 0.85 11.26 -39.18
C ARG A 132 1.50 12.52 -38.61
N GLN A 133 0.71 13.39 -37.98
CA GLN A 133 1.17 14.62 -37.34
C GLN A 133 2.17 14.37 -36.20
N ASP A 134 2.16 13.16 -35.63
CA ASP A 134 3.02 12.80 -34.50
C ASP A 134 4.46 12.45 -34.92
N ASP A 135 4.75 12.38 -36.22
CA ASP A 135 6.04 11.93 -36.75
C ASP A 135 7.24 12.71 -36.19
N GLU A 136 7.20 14.04 -36.28
CA GLU A 136 8.28 14.90 -35.77
C GLU A 136 8.38 14.85 -34.25
N ALA A 137 7.23 14.85 -33.55
CA ALA A 137 7.19 14.82 -32.09
C ALA A 137 7.70 13.49 -31.52
N VAL A 138 7.36 12.36 -32.14
CA VAL A 138 7.86 11.03 -31.78
C VAL A 138 9.37 10.98 -32.00
N ASN A 139 9.86 11.43 -33.16
CA ASN A 139 11.29 11.41 -33.47
C ASN A 139 12.09 12.31 -32.52
N ALA A 140 11.57 13.49 -32.19
CA ALA A 140 12.19 14.41 -31.23
C ALA A 140 12.24 13.80 -29.82
N ALA A 141 11.17 13.16 -29.36
CA ALA A 141 11.13 12.51 -28.05
C ALA A 141 12.10 11.31 -27.96
N LEU A 142 12.21 10.48 -29.01
CA LEU A 142 13.16 9.38 -29.08
C LEU A 142 14.61 9.88 -29.13
N SER A 143 14.88 10.90 -29.94
CA SER A 143 16.20 11.53 -30.02
C SER A 143 16.62 12.11 -28.67
N ARG A 144 15.69 12.77 -27.96
CA ARG A 144 15.93 13.32 -26.62
C ARG A 144 16.23 12.21 -25.60
N LEU A 145 15.49 11.10 -25.63
CA LEU A 145 15.77 9.93 -24.77
C LEU A 145 17.19 9.40 -25.00
N MET A 146 17.61 9.23 -26.25
CA MET A 146 18.96 8.73 -26.54
C MET A 146 20.06 9.73 -26.18
N ALA A 147 19.83 11.03 -26.41
CA ALA A 147 20.84 12.06 -26.16
C ALA A 147 20.98 12.44 -24.68
N ARG A 148 19.88 12.38 -23.91
CA ARG A 148 19.81 12.76 -22.50
C ARG A 148 18.97 11.75 -21.71
N PRO A 149 19.49 10.52 -21.51
CA PRO A 149 18.84 9.56 -20.64
C PRO A 149 18.81 10.06 -19.19
N GLY A 150 17.91 9.50 -18.39
CA GLY A 150 17.83 9.76 -16.96
C GLY A 150 19.07 9.28 -16.21
N PRO A 151 19.21 9.65 -14.93
CA PRO A 151 20.35 9.23 -14.11
C PRO A 151 20.51 7.70 -14.09
N ALA A 152 21.76 7.22 -14.12
CA ALA A 152 22.07 5.79 -14.15
C ALA A 152 21.43 5.00 -13.00
N GLU A 153 21.29 5.63 -11.82
CA GLU A 153 20.62 5.05 -10.65
C GLU A 153 19.13 4.78 -10.89
N VAL A 154 18.45 5.69 -11.58
CA VAL A 154 17.03 5.54 -11.96
C VAL A 154 16.88 4.43 -13.00
N ILE A 155 17.80 4.35 -13.97
CA ILE A 155 17.84 3.27 -14.97
C ILE A 155 18.06 1.91 -14.28
N ALA A 156 19.02 1.82 -13.36
CA ALA A 156 19.27 0.62 -12.58
C ALA A 156 18.08 0.24 -11.68
N ALA A 157 17.39 1.22 -11.09
CA ALA A 157 16.15 1.01 -10.34
C ALA A 157 15.02 0.48 -11.23
N ALA A 158 14.87 1.03 -12.44
CA ALA A 158 13.89 0.55 -13.42
C ALA A 158 14.19 -0.90 -13.85
N ARG A 159 15.47 -1.23 -14.08
CA ARG A 159 15.91 -2.60 -14.38
C ARG A 159 15.56 -3.58 -13.26
N ARG A 160 15.82 -3.22 -12.00
CA ARG A 160 15.49 -4.06 -10.83
C ARG A 160 13.98 -4.27 -10.67
N ARG A 161 13.16 -3.29 -11.01
CA ARG A 161 11.69 -3.43 -10.97
C ARG A 161 11.17 -4.29 -12.13
N GLY A 162 11.86 -4.26 -13.28
CA GLY A 162 11.36 -4.78 -14.55
C GLY A 162 10.00 -4.15 -14.92
N LEU A 163 9.49 -4.45 -16.12
CA LEU A 163 8.03 -4.61 -16.25
C LEU A 163 7.76 -6.05 -15.84
N THR A 164 7.95 -6.38 -14.57
CA THR A 164 7.32 -7.59 -14.07
C THR A 164 5.84 -7.23 -13.97
N PRO A 165 4.92 -7.87 -14.73
CA PRO A 165 3.52 -7.88 -14.32
C PRO A 165 3.51 -8.72 -13.05
N GLY A 166 3.85 -8.07 -11.94
CA GLY A 166 3.79 -8.67 -10.62
C GLY A 166 2.36 -9.09 -10.39
N THR A 167 2.16 -10.39 -10.30
CA THR A 167 1.07 -11.06 -9.60
C THR A 167 0.45 -10.13 -8.55
N GLY A 168 -0.69 -9.51 -8.87
CA GLY A 168 -1.41 -8.63 -7.96
C GLY A 168 -1.29 -7.13 -8.24
N SER A 169 -1.78 -6.68 -9.39
CA SER A 169 -2.48 -5.41 -9.39
C SER A 169 -3.80 -5.62 -10.11
N ALA A 170 -4.90 -5.58 -9.35
CA ALA A 170 -6.16 -5.20 -9.94
C ALA A 170 -5.93 -3.89 -10.72
N ALA A 171 -6.56 -3.78 -11.88
CA ALA A 171 -6.59 -2.55 -12.66
C ALA A 171 -6.86 -1.39 -11.70
N THR A 172 -5.92 -0.46 -11.56
CA THR A 172 -6.18 0.73 -10.77
C THR A 172 -7.30 1.51 -11.47
N PRO A 173 -8.46 1.69 -10.82
CA PRO A 173 -9.59 2.34 -11.47
C PRO A 173 -9.22 3.77 -11.91
N PRO A 174 -9.75 4.28 -13.04
CA PRO A 174 -9.41 5.60 -13.60
C PRO A 174 -9.65 6.79 -12.64
N ARG A 175 -10.43 6.59 -11.57
CA ARG A 175 -10.74 7.59 -10.54
C ARG A 175 -9.74 7.62 -9.38
N VAL A 176 -8.76 6.71 -9.35
CA VAL A 176 -7.70 6.66 -8.34
C VAL A 176 -6.63 7.74 -8.56
N ALA A 177 -6.48 8.26 -9.77
CA ALA A 177 -5.54 9.36 -10.06
C ALA A 177 -5.71 10.57 -9.13
N LEU A 178 -6.93 10.82 -8.64
CA LEU A 178 -7.25 11.92 -7.73
C LEU A 178 -6.61 11.80 -6.34
N VAL A 179 -6.35 10.58 -5.88
CA VAL A 179 -5.84 10.32 -4.51
C VAL A 179 -4.46 9.69 -4.51
N HIS A 180 -3.93 9.37 -5.67
CA HIS A 180 -2.72 8.58 -5.83
C HIS A 180 -1.48 9.25 -5.25
N ASP A 181 -1.24 10.51 -5.63
CA ASP A 181 -0.03 11.23 -5.22
C ASP A 181 -0.05 11.52 -3.72
N ASP A 182 -1.22 11.86 -3.17
CA ASP A 182 -1.43 11.99 -1.73
C ASP A 182 -1.23 10.65 -1.01
N ALA A 183 -1.78 9.55 -1.55
CA ALA A 183 -1.63 8.22 -0.97
C ALA A 183 -0.17 7.78 -0.96
N ARG A 184 0.57 8.00 -2.05
CA ARG A 184 2.00 7.70 -2.15
C ARG A 184 2.81 8.51 -1.14
N ARG A 185 2.55 9.82 -1.03
CA ARG A 185 3.23 10.68 -0.05
C ARG A 185 2.98 10.21 1.39
N LEU A 186 1.72 9.89 1.72
CA LEU A 186 1.36 9.42 3.06
C LEU A 186 1.93 8.03 3.35
N LEU A 187 1.93 7.11 2.39
CA LEU A 187 2.57 5.79 2.55
C LEU A 187 4.09 5.90 2.71
N SER A 188 4.75 6.79 1.97
CA SER A 188 6.17 7.09 2.19
C SER A 188 6.42 7.68 3.59
N SER A 189 5.52 8.54 4.08
CA SER A 189 5.60 9.10 5.44
C SER A 189 5.36 8.01 6.50
N ALA A 190 4.43 7.08 6.25
CA ALA A 190 4.19 5.92 7.10
C ALA A 190 5.41 5.00 7.15
N ALA A 191 6.06 4.75 6.02
CA ALA A 191 7.29 3.95 5.95
C ALA A 191 8.45 4.62 6.72
N ALA A 192 8.61 5.94 6.60
CA ALA A 192 9.62 6.68 7.37
C ALA A 192 9.34 6.63 8.88
N ALA A 193 8.07 6.73 9.29
CA ALA A 193 7.68 6.57 10.70
C ALA A 193 7.91 5.14 11.20
N ALA A 194 7.65 4.13 10.36
CA ALA A 194 7.93 2.74 10.64
C ALA A 194 9.43 2.49 10.86
N GLU A 195 10.28 3.05 10.00
CA GLU A 195 11.74 3.00 10.11
C GLU A 195 12.24 3.69 11.39
N ALA A 196 11.66 4.84 11.75
CA ALA A 196 11.96 5.55 12.98
C ALA A 196 11.42 4.86 14.26
N GLY A 197 10.66 3.77 14.13
CA GLY A 197 10.03 3.09 15.26
C GLY A 197 8.80 3.82 15.83
N ASP A 198 8.33 4.90 15.21
CA ASP A 198 7.21 5.73 15.66
C ASP A 198 5.85 5.16 15.23
N ILE A 199 5.25 4.37 16.12
CA ILE A 199 3.99 3.66 15.88
C ILE A 199 2.81 4.64 15.70
N THR A 200 2.81 5.73 16.46
CA THR A 200 1.69 6.68 16.49
C THR A 200 1.59 7.43 15.17
N HIS A 201 2.73 7.93 14.66
CA HIS A 201 2.75 8.62 13.37
C HIS A 201 2.54 7.66 12.20
N GLU A 202 3.10 6.44 12.25
CA GLU A 202 2.85 5.41 11.24
C GLU A 202 1.35 5.14 11.07
N GLU A 203 0.62 4.89 12.16
CA GLU A 203 -0.84 4.69 12.12
C GLU A 203 -1.61 5.95 11.71
N GLY A 204 -1.17 7.12 12.15
CA GLY A 204 -1.74 8.40 11.73
C GLY A 204 -1.75 8.51 10.21
N PHE A 205 -0.60 8.25 9.57
CA PHE A 205 -0.48 8.27 8.12
C PHE A 205 -1.29 7.17 7.43
N LEU A 206 -1.28 5.93 7.94
CA LEU A 206 -2.11 4.85 7.39
C LEU A 206 -3.60 5.16 7.44
N ARG A 207 -4.07 5.80 8.52
CA ARG A 207 -5.45 6.27 8.64
C ARG A 207 -5.74 7.37 7.63
N ASP A 208 -4.84 8.34 7.46
CA ASP A 208 -4.99 9.41 6.49
C ASP A 208 -5.05 8.87 5.05
N VAL A 209 -4.24 7.86 4.72
CA VAL A 209 -4.33 7.12 3.45
C VAL A 209 -5.74 6.59 3.25
N MET A 210 -6.32 5.93 4.26
CA MET A 210 -7.68 5.38 4.19
C MET A 210 -8.77 6.46 4.12
N ASN A 211 -8.54 7.63 4.70
CA ASN A 211 -9.44 8.77 4.63
C ASN A 211 -9.46 9.43 3.25
N LEU A 212 -8.43 9.26 2.43
CA LEU A 212 -8.41 9.75 1.03
C LEU A 212 -9.58 9.18 0.21
N ALA A 213 -10.08 7.98 0.54
CA ALA A 213 -11.27 7.43 -0.11
C ALA A 213 -12.49 8.36 -0.02
N GLY A 214 -12.58 9.21 1.01
CA GLY A 214 -13.65 10.21 1.16
C GLY A 214 -13.66 11.29 0.08
N ARG A 215 -12.50 11.58 -0.53
CA ARG A 215 -12.33 12.56 -1.62
C ARG A 215 -12.85 12.05 -2.97
N ALA A 216 -13.00 10.73 -3.11
CA ALA A 216 -13.57 10.15 -4.32
C ALA A 216 -15.10 10.35 -4.38
N PRO A 217 -15.69 10.45 -5.58
CA PRO A 217 -17.14 10.43 -5.76
C PRO A 217 -17.76 9.18 -5.11
N LEU A 218 -18.95 9.33 -4.53
CA LEU A 218 -19.66 8.29 -3.77
C LEU A 218 -19.64 6.90 -4.43
N LEU A 219 -19.93 6.85 -5.74
CA LEU A 219 -19.98 5.60 -6.51
C LEU A 219 -18.63 4.89 -6.65
N SER A 220 -17.52 5.59 -6.50
CA SER A 220 -16.15 5.08 -6.64
C SER A 220 -15.39 4.95 -5.32
N ARG A 221 -15.99 5.37 -4.19
CA ARG A 221 -15.32 5.31 -2.88
C ARG A 221 -14.90 3.90 -2.49
N THR A 222 -15.74 2.90 -2.81
CA THR A 222 -15.46 1.50 -2.49
C THR A 222 -14.25 0.98 -3.25
N GLU A 223 -14.17 1.29 -4.55
CA GLU A 223 -13.04 0.89 -5.42
C GLU A 223 -11.74 1.56 -4.98
N VAL A 224 -11.79 2.87 -4.71
CA VAL A 224 -10.63 3.64 -4.21
C VAL A 224 -10.17 3.10 -2.86
N ARG A 225 -11.10 2.82 -1.94
CA ARG A 225 -10.78 2.23 -0.64
C ARG A 225 -10.14 0.83 -0.78
N GLN A 226 -10.62 0.02 -1.72
CA GLN A 226 -10.04 -1.29 -1.99
C GLN A 226 -8.62 -1.17 -2.56
N TRP A 227 -8.40 -0.22 -3.47
CA TRP A 227 -7.07 0.06 -4.01
C TRP A 227 -6.10 0.55 -2.93
N LEU A 228 -6.52 1.47 -2.06
CA LEU A 228 -5.70 1.96 -0.94
C LEU A 228 -5.29 0.82 0.00
N ARG A 229 -6.23 -0.09 0.33
CA ARG A 229 -5.91 -1.30 1.10
C ARG A 229 -4.87 -2.17 0.41
N GLN A 230 -5.01 -2.40 -0.88
CA GLN A 230 -4.03 -3.18 -1.64
C GLN A 230 -2.63 -2.55 -1.63
N GLN A 231 -2.53 -1.22 -1.63
CA GLN A 231 -1.24 -0.54 -1.54
C GLN A 231 -0.63 -0.68 -0.13
N ILE A 232 -1.44 -0.52 0.91
CA ILE A 232 -1.00 -0.78 2.29
C ILE A 232 -0.51 -2.23 2.42
N ASP A 233 -1.31 -3.21 1.98
CA ASP A 233 -0.97 -4.63 2.01
C ASP A 233 0.33 -4.93 1.22
N ARG A 234 0.53 -4.24 0.10
CA ARG A 234 1.73 -4.36 -0.73
C ARG A 234 2.96 -3.82 -0.01
N ASP A 235 2.88 -2.65 0.60
CA ASP A 235 4.01 -2.06 1.34
C ASP A 235 4.29 -2.81 2.63
N HIS A 236 3.26 -3.39 3.25
CA HIS A 236 3.39 -4.43 4.27
C HIS A 236 4.14 -5.65 3.77
N GLY A 237 3.76 -6.18 2.60
CA GLY A 237 4.41 -7.34 1.99
C GLY A 237 5.88 -7.12 1.65
N LYS A 238 6.27 -5.87 1.39
CA LYS A 238 7.67 -5.45 1.18
C LYS A 238 8.43 -5.17 2.48
N GLY A 239 7.75 -5.17 3.63
CA GLY A 239 8.34 -4.80 4.91
C GLY A 239 8.67 -3.31 5.06
N LEU A 240 8.11 -2.44 4.21
CA LEU A 240 8.29 -0.99 4.31
C LEU A 240 7.47 -0.37 5.45
N ILE A 241 6.39 -1.04 5.82
CA ILE A 241 5.49 -0.68 6.90
C ILE A 241 5.43 -1.90 7.82
N ARG A 242 5.39 -1.70 9.14
CA ARG A 242 5.55 -2.81 10.09
C ARG A 242 4.41 -3.79 9.93
N ARG A 243 4.73 -5.06 9.60
CA ARG A 243 3.75 -6.16 9.51
C ARG A 243 2.89 -6.11 10.76
N GLY A 244 1.63 -5.72 10.57
CA GLY A 244 0.73 -5.35 11.64
C GLY A 244 0.85 -6.36 12.75
N ALA A 245 1.13 -5.87 13.95
CA ALA A 245 1.08 -6.66 15.16
C ALA A 245 -0.11 -7.62 15.14
N THR A 246 0.06 -8.76 15.82
CA THR A 246 -0.97 -9.79 15.78
C THR A 246 -2.25 -9.20 16.35
N LEU A 247 -3.34 -9.24 15.57
CA LEU A 247 -4.65 -8.81 16.04
C LEU A 247 -5.04 -9.69 17.23
N LEU A 248 -5.13 -9.09 18.41
CA LEU A 248 -5.54 -9.78 19.62
C LEU A 248 -7.06 -9.94 19.65
N GLY A 249 -7.77 -8.91 19.15
CA GLY A 249 -9.21 -8.93 18.91
C GLY A 249 -9.82 -7.55 18.76
N THR A 250 -11.14 -7.51 18.53
CA THR A 250 -11.93 -6.27 18.47
C THR A 250 -13.05 -6.36 19.49
N ILE A 251 -13.22 -5.30 20.29
CA ILE A 251 -14.28 -5.14 21.27
C ILE A 251 -15.30 -4.17 20.68
N GLU A 252 -16.49 -4.68 20.37
CA GLU A 252 -17.60 -3.88 19.90
C GLU A 252 -18.26 -3.14 21.07
N ALA A 253 -18.43 -1.82 20.92
CA ALA A 253 -19.11 -1.00 21.89
C ALA A 253 -20.64 -1.08 21.68
N THR A 254 -21.40 -1.23 22.76
CA THR A 254 -22.87 -1.08 22.73
C THR A 254 -23.27 0.36 22.48
N ARG A 255 -22.43 1.32 22.90
CA ARG A 255 -22.56 2.75 22.61
C ARG A 255 -21.17 3.35 22.41
N GLY A 256 -21.01 4.16 21.35
CA GLY A 256 -19.75 4.84 21.05
C GLY A 256 -18.84 4.06 20.09
N GLU A 257 -17.54 4.34 20.18
CA GLU A 257 -16.52 3.75 19.30
C GLU A 257 -16.00 2.45 19.92
N GLY A 258 -15.89 1.40 19.10
CA GLY A 258 -15.27 0.14 19.52
C GLY A 258 -13.74 0.26 19.63
N VAL A 259 -13.11 -0.76 20.18
CA VAL A 259 -11.65 -0.83 20.31
C VAL A 259 -11.10 -2.01 19.53
N THR A 260 -10.07 -1.75 18.74
CA THR A 260 -9.30 -2.80 18.07
C THR A 260 -7.94 -2.92 18.74
N VAL A 261 -7.61 -4.12 19.18
CA VAL A 261 -6.42 -4.39 19.99
C VAL A 261 -5.45 -5.24 19.19
N PHE A 262 -4.23 -4.74 19.04
CA PHE A 262 -3.11 -5.46 18.45
C PHE A 262 -2.04 -5.74 19.51
N SER A 263 -1.09 -6.63 19.19
CA SER A 263 -0.02 -6.99 20.12
C SER A 263 0.96 -5.85 20.44
N ASP A 264 0.96 -4.74 19.69
CA ASP A 264 1.85 -3.58 19.90
C ASP A 264 1.11 -2.25 20.11
N ARG A 265 -0.21 -2.21 19.89
CA ARG A 265 -1.01 -0.98 19.93
C ARG A 265 -2.50 -1.25 20.16
N ILE A 266 -3.19 -0.24 20.68
CA ILE A 266 -4.63 -0.23 20.94
C ILE A 266 -5.24 0.95 20.19
N LEU A 267 -6.21 0.65 19.32
CA LEU A 267 -6.93 1.64 18.53
C LEU A 267 -8.30 1.88 19.16
N HIS A 268 -8.56 3.12 19.58
CA HIS A 268 -9.86 3.57 20.08
C HIS A 268 -10.29 4.81 19.28
N GLY A 269 -11.18 4.63 18.31
CA GLY A 269 -11.57 5.70 17.40
C GLY A 269 -10.39 6.29 16.62
N ILE A 270 -10.17 7.59 16.84
CA ILE A 270 -9.02 8.32 16.27
C ILE A 270 -7.74 8.20 17.11
N ARG A 271 -7.80 7.64 18.32
CA ARG A 271 -6.64 7.56 19.22
C ARG A 271 -5.91 6.24 19.03
N VAL A 272 -4.58 6.33 19.07
CA VAL A 272 -3.66 5.19 19.02
C VAL A 272 -2.86 5.23 20.29
N HIS A 273 -2.93 4.14 21.06
CA HIS A 273 -2.17 3.97 22.28
C HIS A 273 -1.18 2.84 22.07
N ARG A 274 0.08 3.02 22.48
CA ARG A 274 1.09 1.97 22.40
C ARG A 274 0.77 0.88 23.42
N MET A 275 1.00 -0.38 23.05
CA MET A 275 1.03 -1.49 24.01
C MET A 275 2.41 -1.49 24.68
N ASP A 276 2.41 -1.44 26.00
CA ASP A 276 3.61 -1.48 26.83
C ASP A 276 3.32 -2.28 28.12
N PRO A 277 4.34 -2.53 28.95
CA PRO A 277 4.18 -3.30 30.18
C PRO A 277 3.20 -2.72 31.22
N PHE A 278 2.83 -1.45 31.12
CA PHE A 278 1.96 -0.78 32.09
C PHE A 278 0.48 -0.81 31.67
N VAL A 279 0.18 -1.32 30.48
CA VAL A 279 -1.20 -1.50 30.01
C VAL A 279 -1.87 -2.65 30.74
N SER A 280 -3.07 -2.38 31.27
CA SER A 280 -3.91 -3.36 31.95
C SER A 280 -5.34 -3.27 31.41
N ALA A 281 -6.05 -4.40 31.39
CA ALA A 281 -7.44 -4.48 30.95
C ALA A 281 -8.30 -5.29 31.92
N ALA A 282 -9.49 -4.78 32.24
CA ALA A 282 -10.47 -5.42 33.11
C ALA A 282 -11.88 -5.32 32.51
N VAL A 283 -12.71 -6.33 32.78
CA VAL A 283 -14.13 -6.36 32.39
C VAL A 283 -14.98 -6.41 33.65
N GLN A 284 -15.83 -5.42 33.82
CA GLN A 284 -16.76 -5.30 34.94
C GLN A 284 -18.19 -5.54 34.45
N LEU A 285 -18.98 -6.24 35.27
CA LEU A 285 -20.41 -6.45 35.05
C LEU A 285 -21.13 -6.07 36.34
N ASP A 286 -21.98 -5.05 36.24
CA ASP A 286 -22.79 -4.54 37.33
C ASP A 286 -24.28 -4.66 37.00
N GLY A 287 -25.13 -4.62 38.02
CA GLY A 287 -26.59 -4.62 37.88
C GLY A 287 -27.25 -6.00 38.02
N ASN A 288 -28.59 -6.00 38.07
CA ASN A 288 -29.42 -7.19 38.33
C ASN A 288 -30.54 -7.31 37.29
N VAL A 289 -30.95 -8.54 37.00
CA VAL A 289 -32.16 -8.82 36.22
C VAL A 289 -33.34 -8.95 37.17
N MET A 290 -34.31 -8.04 37.08
CA MET A 290 -35.53 -8.07 37.88
C MET A 290 -36.71 -8.51 37.03
N VAL A 291 -37.25 -9.69 37.32
CA VAL A 291 -38.49 -10.15 36.70
C VAL A 291 -39.67 -9.74 37.59
N SER A 292 -40.45 -8.77 37.12
CA SER A 292 -41.69 -8.35 37.78
C SER A 292 -42.87 -9.07 37.14
N HIS A 293 -43.58 -9.89 37.92
CA HIS A 293 -44.86 -10.48 37.52
C HIS A 293 -45.99 -9.55 37.96
N ARG A 294 -46.67 -8.89 37.01
CA ARG A 294 -47.91 -8.16 37.32
C ARG A 294 -49.10 -9.04 36.89
N PRO A 295 -49.93 -9.52 37.83
CA PRO A 295 -51.16 -10.21 37.47
C PRO A 295 -52.10 -9.20 36.81
N THR A 296 -52.20 -9.25 35.48
CA THR A 296 -53.22 -8.49 34.75
C THR A 296 -54.51 -9.29 34.81
N LEU A 297 -55.41 -8.90 35.70
CA LEU A 297 -56.77 -9.41 35.74
C LEU A 297 -57.52 -8.80 34.55
N THR A 298 -57.33 -9.39 33.36
CA THR A 298 -58.12 -9.04 32.18
C THR A 298 -59.54 -9.54 32.45
N ARG A 299 -60.37 -8.67 33.00
CA ARG A 299 -61.81 -8.87 33.15
C ARG A 299 -62.38 -8.96 31.73
N MET A 300 -62.40 -10.16 31.15
CA MET A 300 -63.19 -10.41 29.95
C MET A 300 -64.62 -10.06 30.32
N MET A 301 -65.13 -9.01 29.69
CA MET A 301 -66.51 -8.59 29.81
C MET A 301 -67.37 -9.67 29.17
N VAL A 302 -67.75 -10.68 29.97
CA VAL A 302 -68.75 -11.68 29.64
C VAL A 302 -70.10 -10.98 29.77
N GLY A 303 -70.78 -10.73 28.65
CA GLY A 303 -72.09 -10.09 28.66
C GLY A 303 -72.63 -9.56 27.34
N SER A 304 -72.04 -9.89 26.18
CA SER A 304 -72.81 -9.86 24.93
C SER A 304 -73.81 -11.02 24.98
N VAL A 305 -75.09 -10.69 25.08
CA VAL A 305 -76.22 -11.61 25.00
C VAL A 305 -76.26 -12.19 23.59
N LEU A 306 -75.57 -13.32 23.38
CA LEU A 306 -75.79 -14.18 22.22
C LEU A 306 -75.97 -15.62 22.70
N PRO A 307 -77.08 -16.29 22.35
CA PRO A 307 -77.36 -17.64 22.78
C PRO A 307 -76.57 -18.61 21.90
N GLY A 308 -75.46 -19.13 22.41
CA GLY A 308 -74.66 -20.11 21.68
C GLY A 308 -73.26 -20.32 22.26
N THR A 309 -73.18 -21.07 23.35
CA THR A 309 -72.06 -21.96 23.74
C THR A 309 -70.65 -21.65 23.20
N ALA A 310 -69.81 -21.03 24.03
CA ALA A 310 -68.44 -21.49 24.30
C ALA A 310 -67.91 -20.80 25.57
N LEU A 311 -67.96 -21.48 26.71
CA LEU A 311 -67.18 -21.13 27.90
C LEU A 311 -65.70 -21.31 27.56
N ILE A 312 -65.01 -20.24 27.17
CA ILE A 312 -63.56 -20.24 27.07
C ILE A 312 -63.04 -19.92 28.48
N PRO A 313 -62.37 -20.86 29.17
CA PRO A 313 -61.74 -20.56 30.45
C PRO A 313 -60.71 -19.44 30.21
N GLY A 314 -60.86 -18.33 30.93
CA GLY A 314 -59.91 -17.23 30.87
C GLY A 314 -58.54 -17.69 31.34
N LEU A 315 -57.67 -18.04 30.39
CA LEU A 315 -56.24 -18.21 30.66
C LEU A 315 -55.70 -16.85 31.10
N ALA A 316 -55.43 -16.72 32.39
CA ALA A 316 -54.77 -15.56 32.97
C ALA A 316 -53.33 -15.50 32.42
N PHE A 317 -53.14 -14.83 31.28
CA PHE A 317 -51.81 -14.50 30.78
C PHE A 317 -51.20 -13.44 31.71
N GLN A 318 -50.36 -13.89 32.63
CA GLN A 318 -49.56 -13.02 33.47
C GLN A 318 -48.59 -12.24 32.59
N LYS A 319 -48.69 -10.91 32.60
CA LYS A 319 -47.72 -10.05 31.92
C LYS A 319 -46.40 -10.13 32.69
N LYS A 320 -45.47 -10.96 32.20
CA LYS A 320 -44.07 -10.99 32.65
C LYS A 320 -43.40 -9.73 32.12
N GLN A 321 -43.00 -8.82 33.00
CA GLN A 321 -42.21 -7.66 32.64
C GLN A 321 -40.80 -7.86 33.20
N GLU A 322 -39.86 -8.16 32.31
CA GLU A 322 -38.45 -8.33 32.63
C GLU A 322 -37.77 -6.96 32.53
N HIS A 323 -37.23 -6.46 33.63
CA HIS A 323 -36.37 -5.28 33.66
C HIS A 323 -34.94 -5.77 33.82
N ASP A 324 -34.17 -5.67 32.74
CA ASP A 324 -32.74 -5.91 32.77
C ASP A 324 -31.99 -4.60 33.01
N ASN A 325 -31.37 -4.48 34.19
CA ASN A 325 -30.55 -3.32 34.57
C ASN A 325 -29.06 -3.65 34.52
N ARG A 326 -28.64 -4.74 33.87
CA ARG A 326 -27.23 -5.09 33.76
C ARG A 326 -26.49 -4.10 32.87
N THR A 327 -25.34 -3.65 33.34
CA THR A 327 -24.39 -2.84 32.59
C THR A 327 -23.03 -3.50 32.63
N ALA A 328 -22.41 -3.71 31.47
CA ALA A 328 -21.06 -4.24 31.39
C ALA A 328 -20.12 -3.21 30.76
N THR A 329 -18.94 -3.08 31.34
CA THR A 329 -17.92 -2.12 30.90
C THR A 329 -16.57 -2.81 30.82
N VAL A 330 -15.81 -2.52 29.77
CA VAL A 330 -14.39 -2.87 29.66
C VAL A 330 -13.57 -1.63 29.90
N THR A 331 -12.64 -1.69 30.84
CA THR A 331 -11.69 -0.63 31.11
C THR A 331 -10.31 -1.11 30.70
N ILE A 332 -9.65 -0.35 29.83
CA ILE A 332 -8.23 -0.51 29.49
C ILE A 332 -7.51 0.71 30.08
N SER A 333 -6.54 0.48 30.95
CA SER A 333 -5.84 1.50 31.72
C SER A 333 -4.33 1.45 31.56
N HIS A 334 -3.74 2.62 31.45
CA HIS A 334 -2.31 2.91 31.47
C HIS A 334 -2.10 4.14 32.40
N PRO A 335 -0.92 4.36 32.99
CA PRO A 335 -0.68 5.51 33.88
C PRO A 335 -1.06 6.88 33.29
N GLU A 336 -0.92 7.04 31.97
CA GLU A 336 -1.18 8.31 31.27
C GLU A 336 -2.56 8.39 30.61
N TRP A 337 -3.27 7.29 30.43
CA TRP A 337 -4.54 7.26 29.69
C TRP A 337 -5.43 6.08 30.10
N SER A 338 -6.74 6.23 29.94
CA SER A 338 -7.70 5.16 30.16
C SER A 338 -8.82 5.20 29.12
N VAL A 339 -9.31 4.03 28.76
CA VAL A 339 -10.38 3.82 27.78
C VAL A 339 -11.46 2.94 28.40
N ASP A 340 -12.67 3.48 28.52
CA ASP A 340 -13.85 2.78 29.02
C ASP A 340 -14.85 2.52 27.89
N ILE A 341 -15.27 1.27 27.75
CA ILE A 341 -16.13 0.81 26.66
C ILE A 341 -17.34 0.10 27.25
N ALA A 342 -18.54 0.63 26.99
CA ALA A 342 -19.77 -0.06 27.34
C ALA A 342 -20.00 -1.24 26.39
N ILE A 343 -20.16 -2.45 26.94
CA ILE A 343 -20.36 -3.70 26.19
C ILE A 343 -21.68 -4.37 26.56
N ASN A 344 -22.14 -5.28 25.70
CA ASN A 344 -23.39 -5.98 25.93
C ASN A 344 -23.20 -7.01 27.07
N PRO A 345 -24.01 -6.97 28.15
CA PRO A 345 -23.89 -7.90 29.27
C PRO A 345 -24.10 -9.37 28.89
N ASP A 346 -24.72 -9.67 27.74
CA ASP A 346 -24.90 -11.03 27.24
C ASP A 346 -23.72 -11.55 26.43
N GLN A 347 -22.78 -10.68 26.05
CA GLN A 347 -21.65 -11.02 25.16
C GLN A 347 -20.28 -10.80 25.84
N LEU A 348 -20.15 -11.20 27.10
CA LEU A 348 -18.94 -10.95 27.91
C LEU A 348 -17.75 -11.87 27.59
N ALA A 349 -17.98 -13.02 26.95
CA ALA A 349 -16.94 -14.03 26.73
C ALA A 349 -15.79 -13.51 25.86
N SER A 350 -16.11 -12.85 24.74
CA SER A 350 -15.12 -12.30 23.81
C SER A 350 -14.32 -11.14 24.43
N PRO A 351 -14.94 -10.09 25.01
CA PRO A 351 -14.22 -9.01 25.69
C PRO A 351 -13.33 -9.49 26.84
N ARG A 352 -13.76 -10.48 27.63
CA ARG A 352 -12.93 -11.08 28.70
C ARG A 352 -11.71 -11.81 28.13
N SER A 353 -11.88 -12.55 27.04
CA SER A 353 -10.76 -13.22 26.37
C SER A 353 -9.76 -12.20 25.83
N ILE A 354 -10.24 -11.11 25.23
CA ILE A 354 -9.39 -10.03 24.69
C ILE A 354 -8.65 -9.31 25.83
N ALA A 355 -9.33 -8.97 26.93
CA ALA A 355 -8.69 -8.38 28.12
C ALA A 355 -7.58 -9.29 28.68
N GLY A 356 -7.83 -10.61 28.76
CA GLY A 356 -6.80 -11.58 29.15
C GLY A 356 -5.59 -11.60 28.21
N ARG A 357 -5.81 -11.47 26.89
CA ARG A 357 -4.71 -11.38 25.90
C ARG A 357 -3.92 -10.09 26.01
N ILE A 358 -4.57 -8.97 26.33
CA ILE A 358 -3.90 -7.68 26.58
C ILE A 358 -2.93 -7.85 27.75
N ASN A 359 -3.43 -8.31 28.89
CA ASN A 359 -2.62 -8.49 30.10
C ASN A 359 -1.47 -9.47 29.86
N ALA A 360 -1.73 -10.60 29.18
CA ALA A 360 -0.68 -11.57 28.85
C ALA A 360 0.40 -10.97 27.92
N THR A 361 0.02 -10.07 27.01
CA THR A 361 0.97 -9.39 26.12
C THR A 361 1.78 -8.35 26.88
N ALA A 362 1.15 -7.56 27.75
CA ALA A 362 1.83 -6.61 28.63
C ALA A 362 2.83 -7.32 29.56
N ASP A 363 2.43 -8.44 30.18
CA ASP A 363 3.31 -9.28 31.01
C ASP A 363 4.51 -9.82 30.22
N GLN A 364 4.29 -10.23 28.97
CA GLN A 364 5.36 -10.70 28.09
C GLN A 364 6.36 -9.58 27.78
N LEU A 365 5.88 -8.36 27.49
CA LEU A 365 6.73 -7.20 27.27
C LEU A 365 7.52 -6.84 28.53
N GLN A 366 6.88 -6.92 29.70
CA GLN A 366 7.55 -6.70 30.99
C GLN A 366 8.71 -7.69 31.21
N ARG A 367 8.51 -8.96 30.87
CA ARG A 367 9.55 -9.99 30.96
C ARG A 367 10.67 -9.78 29.94
N GLN A 368 10.37 -9.21 28.77
CA GLN A 368 11.37 -8.89 27.75
C GLN A 368 12.22 -7.66 28.16
N GLU A 369 11.62 -6.63 28.75
CA GLU A 369 12.36 -5.47 29.29
C GLU A 369 13.19 -5.83 30.53
N ALA A 370 12.74 -6.81 31.32
CA ALA A 370 13.48 -7.31 32.47
C ALA A 370 14.70 -8.17 32.11
N ILE A 371 14.92 -8.51 30.83
CA ILE A 371 16.20 -9.03 30.34
C ILE A 371 17.09 -7.81 30.12
N PRO A 372 18.08 -7.53 30.99
CA PRO A 372 18.97 -6.40 30.78
C PRO A 372 19.60 -6.55 29.41
N THR A 373 19.42 -5.52 28.59
CA THR A 373 20.12 -5.36 27.32
C THR A 373 21.59 -5.26 27.70
N THR A 374 22.33 -6.36 27.61
CA THR A 374 23.78 -6.32 27.69
C THR A 374 24.24 -5.43 26.56
N ASP A 375 24.74 -4.24 26.92
CA ASP A 375 25.27 -3.24 26.01
C ASP A 375 26.10 -3.90 24.90
N ILE A 376 25.58 -3.86 23.67
CA ILE A 376 26.34 -4.15 22.46
C ILE A 376 27.21 -2.92 22.21
N GLY A 377 28.20 -2.75 23.07
CA GLY A 377 28.97 -1.52 23.19
C GLY A 377 30.33 -1.68 23.84
N ALA A 378 30.85 -2.91 23.96
CA ALA A 378 32.26 -3.24 24.16
C ALA A 378 32.35 -4.75 24.39
N ASN A 379 32.74 -5.60 23.43
CA ASN A 379 33.03 -7.00 23.76
C ASN A 379 33.76 -7.79 22.65
N THR A 380 34.95 -7.36 22.24
CA THR A 380 35.91 -8.29 21.61
C THR A 380 36.33 -9.41 22.59
N GLU A 381 36.14 -9.19 23.90
CA GLU A 381 36.56 -10.08 24.97
C GLU A 381 35.47 -11.07 25.41
N SER A 382 34.21 -10.65 25.61
CA SER A 382 33.11 -11.59 25.87
C SER A 382 32.88 -12.55 24.70
N ASP A 383 33.08 -12.09 23.46
CA ASP A 383 32.91 -12.90 22.26
C ASP A 383 34.02 -13.97 22.14
N ARG A 384 35.21 -13.69 22.69
CA ARG A 384 36.32 -14.66 22.84
C ARG A 384 36.01 -15.69 23.91
N ILE A 385 35.52 -15.27 25.08
CA ILE A 385 35.17 -16.18 26.18
C ILE A 385 34.07 -17.16 25.73
N SER A 386 33.00 -16.67 25.09
CA SER A 386 31.93 -17.53 24.59
C SER A 386 32.39 -18.51 23.49
N LYS A 387 33.35 -18.12 22.65
CA LYS A 387 33.96 -19.03 21.65
C LYS A 387 34.81 -20.11 22.32
N LEU A 388 35.58 -19.77 23.36
CA LEU A 388 36.38 -20.73 24.13
C LEU A 388 35.50 -21.73 24.91
N GLU A 389 34.39 -21.27 25.49
CA GLU A 389 33.41 -22.13 26.17
C GLU A 389 32.77 -23.12 25.19
N ARG A 390 32.43 -22.67 23.97
CA ARG A 390 31.87 -23.54 22.93
C ARG A 390 32.89 -24.59 22.45
N ILE A 391 34.17 -24.25 22.33
CA ILE A 391 35.24 -25.22 22.01
C ILE A 391 35.40 -26.24 23.14
N ALA A 392 35.34 -25.82 24.41
CA ALA A 392 35.42 -26.72 25.56
C ALA A 392 34.24 -27.70 25.60
N ALA A 393 33.02 -27.24 25.29
CA ALA A 393 31.84 -28.09 25.19
C ALA A 393 31.96 -29.14 24.07
N LEU A 394 32.48 -28.77 22.90
CA LEU A 394 32.68 -29.70 21.78
C LEU A 394 33.72 -30.77 22.08
N LEU A 395 34.78 -30.43 22.81
CA LEU A 395 35.79 -31.40 23.27
C LEU A 395 35.20 -32.35 24.32
N ALA A 396 34.42 -31.83 25.27
CA ALA A 396 33.76 -32.64 26.30
C ALA A 396 32.73 -33.62 25.70
N GLN A 397 32.10 -33.24 24.59
CA GLN A 397 31.17 -34.10 23.83
C GLN A 397 31.89 -35.09 22.89
N GLY A 398 33.22 -35.04 22.80
CA GLY A 398 34.01 -35.92 21.92
C GLY A 398 33.85 -35.64 20.43
N LEU A 399 33.28 -34.48 20.07
CA LEU A 399 33.01 -34.10 18.68
C LEU A 399 34.25 -33.58 17.94
N ILE A 400 35.26 -33.16 18.69
CA ILE A 400 36.56 -32.71 18.18
C ILE A 400 37.70 -33.36 18.96
N THR A 401 38.83 -33.59 18.31
CA THR A 401 40.02 -34.12 18.97
C THR A 401 40.77 -33.02 19.73
N GLN A 402 41.65 -33.42 20.65
CA GLN A 402 42.43 -32.49 21.47
C GLN A 402 43.34 -31.57 20.64
N GLU A 403 43.84 -32.07 19.51
CA GLU A 403 44.69 -31.31 18.55
C GLU A 403 43.87 -30.30 17.71
N GLN A 404 42.61 -30.62 17.39
CA GLN A 404 41.71 -29.69 16.72
C GLN A 404 41.25 -28.58 17.68
N ALA A 405 41.02 -28.91 18.94
CA ALA A 405 40.64 -27.94 19.95
C ALA A 405 41.77 -26.93 20.26
N SER A 406 43.04 -27.35 20.26
CA SER A 406 44.16 -26.41 20.44
C SER A 406 44.27 -25.42 19.29
N THR A 407 44.15 -25.90 18.04
CA THR A 407 44.19 -25.05 16.84
C THR A 407 43.09 -23.99 16.85
N LEU A 408 41.86 -24.37 17.23
CA LEU A 408 40.73 -23.45 17.32
C LEU A 408 40.87 -22.44 18.49
N ARG A 409 41.49 -22.84 19.60
CA ARG A 409 41.79 -21.91 20.70
C ARG A 409 42.82 -20.87 20.28
N ASP A 410 43.85 -21.28 19.55
CA ASP A 410 44.90 -20.39 19.07
C ASP A 410 44.35 -19.35 18.07
N ASP A 411 43.42 -19.73 17.20
CA ASP A 411 42.75 -18.80 16.27
C ASP A 411 41.80 -17.81 16.96
N VAL A 412 41.20 -18.17 18.10
CA VAL A 412 40.36 -17.26 18.91
C VAL A 412 41.21 -16.27 19.71
N MET A 413 42.46 -16.64 20.03
CA MET A 413 43.41 -15.82 20.79
C MET A 413 44.27 -14.89 19.93
N ARG A 414 44.32 -15.10 18.61
CA ARG A 414 44.85 -14.12 17.64
C ARG A 414 43.91 -12.92 17.50
#